data_AF-B0Y639-F1
#
_entry.id   AF-B0Y639-F1
#
_cell.length_a   1.000
_cell.length_b   1.000
_cell.length_c   1.000
_cell.angle_alpha   90.00
_cell.angle_beta   90.00
_cell.angle_gamma   90.00
#
_symmetry.space_group_name_H-M   'P 1'
#
loop_
_entity.id
_entity.type
_entity.pdbx_description
1 polymer ?
#
loop_
_entity_poly.entity_id
_entity_poly.type
_entity_poly.pdbx_seq_one_letter_code
_entity_poly.pdbx_strand_id
1 'polypeptide(L)'
;MHLPAPTYSFNIPSVHDGTELECRLYLPLDLLQSDGARKWHIRGAIIAHPYAPLGGCYDDPVVGFIGGEVLRGCFVVGTFNFRGAGESGGRTSWTAKPELADYVSFYGFMLHYLRLLKDHTRQEDKGPDPSSAPPVESAGDSRTASGEVHLILGGYSYGSMIASHLPTVDVVARLFAEGDVGTSFHQIRQAAKELSAQSIKSVRGTDMPSTSSKFASREWSTTVEDVTRTTISYLLVSPLLPPVNLLLTSFSKLSSCLEVETTTQSKQVLCPKPADQLCSHRTLAIYGNHDTFTSAHKLRKWASDLSEAAHSQFQSAEIDGAGHFWREKGVESRAREALRTWLHHIP
;
A
#
# COMPACT_ATOMS: atom_id res chain seq x y z
N MET A 1 -12.61 -9.57 -12.91
CA MET A 1 -12.92 -8.16 -13.22
C MET A 1 -11.66 -7.35 -12.95
N HIS A 2 -11.17 -6.59 -13.92
CA HIS A 2 -10.02 -5.70 -13.70
C HIS A 2 -10.43 -4.48 -12.88
N LEU A 3 -9.46 -3.71 -12.42
CA LEU A 3 -9.70 -2.39 -11.84
C LEU A 3 -10.60 -1.55 -12.78
N PRO A 4 -11.63 -0.87 -12.23
CA PRO A 4 -12.47 0.05 -13.00
C PRO A 4 -11.71 1.34 -13.31
N ALA A 5 -12.40 2.37 -13.82
CA ALA A 5 -11.84 3.72 -13.84
C ALA A 5 -11.48 4.17 -12.41
N PRO A 6 -10.35 4.90 -12.22
CA PRO A 6 -9.93 5.36 -10.92
C PRO A 6 -10.95 6.35 -10.32
N THR A 7 -11.11 6.30 -9.00
CA THR A 7 -11.92 7.29 -8.27
C THR A 7 -11.19 8.63 -8.20
N TYR A 8 -9.88 8.59 -8.01
CA TYR A 8 -9.02 9.77 -8.06
C TYR A 8 -7.78 9.47 -8.89
N SER A 9 -7.39 10.43 -9.72
CA SER A 9 -6.07 10.51 -10.35
C SER A 9 -5.41 11.80 -9.89
N PHE A 10 -4.17 11.72 -9.43
CA PHE A 10 -3.45 12.84 -8.82
C PHE A 10 -1.95 12.57 -8.85
N ASN A 11 -1.17 13.60 -8.57
CA ASN A 11 0.28 13.49 -8.56
C ASN A 11 0.83 13.79 -7.16
N ILE A 12 1.92 13.12 -6.80
CA ILE A 12 2.69 13.41 -5.58
C ILE A 12 4.19 13.49 -5.91
N PRO A 13 4.97 14.27 -5.16
CA PRO A 13 6.42 14.29 -5.34
C PRO A 13 7.08 13.01 -4.80
N SER A 14 8.14 12.57 -5.45
CA SER A 14 9.06 11.57 -4.91
C SER A 14 9.80 12.14 -3.69
N VAL A 15 9.97 11.34 -2.64
CA VAL A 15 10.81 11.67 -1.48
C VAL A 15 12.30 11.53 -1.80
N HIS A 16 12.64 11.03 -2.99
CA HIS A 16 14.02 10.98 -3.47
C HIS A 16 14.52 12.38 -3.86
N ASP A 17 13.79 13.06 -4.75
CA ASP A 17 14.25 14.26 -5.48
C ASP A 17 13.11 15.18 -5.94
N GLY A 18 11.88 14.94 -5.44
CA GLY A 18 10.71 15.71 -5.84
C GLY A 18 10.12 15.36 -7.21
N THR A 19 10.65 14.36 -7.92
CA THR A 19 10.09 13.89 -9.21
C THR A 19 8.60 13.63 -9.08
N GLU A 20 7.80 14.16 -9.99
CA GLU A 20 6.35 14.00 -9.97
C GLU A 20 5.93 12.57 -10.34
N LEU A 21 5.14 11.94 -9.49
CA LEU A 21 4.67 10.56 -9.63
C LEU A 21 3.16 10.53 -9.82
N GLU A 22 2.75 9.87 -10.90
CA GLU A 22 1.34 9.72 -11.26
C GLU A 22 0.68 8.61 -10.42
N CYS A 23 -0.37 8.97 -9.70
CA CYS A 23 -1.03 8.10 -8.74
C CYS A 23 -2.53 7.97 -9.01
N ARG A 24 -3.09 6.83 -8.63
CA ARG A 24 -4.53 6.54 -8.72
C ARG A 24 -5.02 5.89 -7.43
N LEU A 25 -6.25 6.22 -7.04
CA LEU A 25 -7.00 5.56 -5.97
C LEU A 25 -8.31 4.99 -6.49
N TYR A 26 -8.67 3.82 -5.99
CA TYR A 26 -9.93 3.13 -6.26
C TYR A 26 -10.61 2.87 -4.92
N LEU A 27 -11.79 3.44 -4.75
CA LEU A 27 -12.61 3.24 -3.56
C LEU A 27 -13.59 2.08 -3.78
N PRO A 28 -13.75 1.18 -2.79
CA PRO A 28 -14.73 0.10 -2.91
C PRO A 28 -16.14 0.71 -2.94
N LEU A 29 -17.05 0.11 -3.73
CA LEU A 29 -18.43 0.60 -3.87
C LEU A 29 -19.14 0.72 -2.51
N ASP A 30 -18.88 -0.24 -1.61
CA ASP A 30 -19.39 -0.23 -0.24
C ASP A 30 -19.01 1.05 0.51
N LEU A 31 -17.82 1.61 0.23
CA LEU A 31 -17.38 2.88 0.83
C LEU A 31 -18.16 4.07 0.25
N LEU A 32 -18.57 4.00 -1.01
CA LEU A 32 -19.37 5.04 -1.66
C LEU A 32 -20.87 4.94 -1.34
N GLN A 33 -21.34 3.81 -0.81
CA GLN A 33 -22.75 3.48 -0.66
C GLN A 33 -23.19 3.20 0.77
N SER A 34 -22.30 3.17 1.77
CA SER A 34 -22.71 2.68 3.09
C SER A 34 -23.65 3.62 3.82
N ASP A 35 -24.77 3.04 4.23
CA ASP A 35 -25.75 3.60 5.15
C ASP A 35 -25.32 3.25 6.59
N GLY A 36 -24.34 3.97 7.13
CA GLY A 36 -24.00 4.18 8.56
C GLY A 36 -23.87 3.03 9.57
N ALA A 37 -24.17 1.76 9.26
CA ALA A 37 -24.47 0.72 10.26
C ALA A 37 -23.42 -0.39 10.41
N ARG A 38 -22.40 -0.47 9.54
CA ARG A 38 -21.33 -1.47 9.67
C ARG A 38 -20.09 -0.84 10.27
N LYS A 39 -19.55 -1.41 11.37
CA LYS A 39 -18.21 -1.08 11.87
C LYS A 39 -17.19 -1.31 10.75
N TRP A 40 -16.62 -0.22 10.24
CA TRP A 40 -15.69 -0.27 9.13
C TRP A 40 -14.27 -0.61 9.59
N HIS A 41 -13.73 -1.70 9.04
CA HIS A 41 -12.30 -1.95 9.06
C HIS A 41 -11.69 -1.25 7.85
N ILE A 42 -10.96 -0.16 8.08
CA ILE A 42 -10.29 0.56 7.01
C ILE A 42 -9.07 -0.22 6.58
N ARG A 43 -9.15 -0.79 5.38
CA ARG A 43 -8.12 -1.61 4.77
C ARG A 43 -7.72 -1.00 3.44
N GLY A 44 -6.44 -1.00 3.14
CA GLY A 44 -5.93 -0.57 1.85
C GLY A 44 -4.88 -1.51 1.28
N ALA A 45 -4.57 -1.31 0.01
CA ALA A 45 -3.53 -2.04 -0.69
C ALA A 45 -2.84 -1.16 -1.73
N ILE A 46 -1.54 -1.32 -1.90
CA ILE A 46 -0.77 -0.74 -3.00
C ILE A 46 -0.39 -1.87 -3.95
N ILE A 47 -0.68 -1.72 -5.24
CA ILE A 47 -0.27 -2.68 -6.28
C ILE A 47 0.68 -1.98 -7.26
N ALA A 48 1.98 -2.17 -7.06
CA ALA A 48 3.01 -1.61 -7.93
C ALA A 48 3.21 -2.42 -9.22
N HIS A 49 3.53 -1.72 -10.30
CA HIS A 49 3.60 -2.27 -11.65
C HIS A 49 4.97 -2.90 -12.00
N PRO A 50 5.10 -3.64 -13.12
CA PRO A 50 6.35 -4.28 -13.52
C PRO A 50 7.31 -3.28 -14.16
N TYR A 51 8.47 -3.74 -14.62
CA TYR A 51 9.58 -2.87 -15.04
C TYR A 51 9.20 -1.86 -16.14
N ALA A 52 9.32 -0.56 -15.84
CA ALA A 52 8.87 0.52 -16.73
C ALA A 52 9.53 0.51 -18.12
N PRO A 53 10.85 0.28 -18.26
CA PRO A 53 11.51 0.27 -19.57
C PRO A 53 11.01 -0.82 -20.53
N LEU A 54 10.30 -1.83 -20.03
CA LEU A 54 9.66 -2.88 -20.84
C LEU A 54 8.15 -2.64 -21.02
N GLY A 55 7.71 -1.39 -20.87
CA GLY A 55 6.31 -1.00 -21.01
C GLY A 55 5.46 -1.21 -19.76
N GLY A 56 6.07 -1.50 -18.61
CA GLY A 56 5.36 -1.63 -17.34
C GLY A 56 4.79 -0.29 -16.86
N CYS A 57 3.52 -0.27 -16.51
CA CYS A 57 2.85 0.85 -15.86
C CYS A 57 1.66 0.34 -15.05
N TYR A 58 1.04 1.19 -14.24
CA TYR A 58 -0.16 0.86 -13.47
C TYR A 58 -1.38 0.35 -14.29
N ASP A 59 -1.37 0.44 -15.62
CA ASP A 59 -2.40 -0.07 -16.55
C ASP A 59 -2.08 -1.50 -17.00
N ASP A 60 -1.00 -2.08 -16.48
CA ASP A 60 -0.62 -3.47 -16.77
C ASP A 60 -1.78 -4.42 -16.42
N PRO A 61 -2.12 -5.38 -17.31
CA PRO A 61 -3.24 -6.29 -17.08
C PRO A 61 -3.15 -7.08 -15.77
N VAL A 62 -1.93 -7.43 -15.32
CA VAL A 62 -1.70 -8.14 -14.05
C VAL A 62 -2.02 -7.23 -12.87
N VAL A 63 -1.55 -5.98 -12.90
CA VAL A 63 -1.91 -4.96 -11.90
C VAL A 63 -3.43 -4.77 -11.87
N GLY A 64 -4.05 -4.65 -13.04
CA GLY A 64 -5.49 -4.47 -13.17
C GLY A 64 -6.28 -5.65 -12.59
N PHE A 65 -5.89 -6.89 -12.87
CA PHE A 65 -6.66 -8.05 -12.40
C PHE A 65 -6.47 -8.29 -10.90
N ILE A 66 -5.24 -8.14 -10.39
CA ILE A 66 -4.89 -8.29 -8.98
C ILE A 66 -5.58 -7.18 -8.17
N GLY A 67 -5.39 -5.91 -8.57
CA GLY A 67 -6.03 -4.77 -7.93
C GLY A 67 -7.56 -4.88 -7.95
N GLY A 68 -8.14 -5.37 -9.04
CA GLY A 68 -9.59 -5.59 -9.13
C GLY A 68 -10.09 -6.66 -8.15
N GLU A 69 -9.31 -7.70 -7.87
CA GLU A 69 -9.66 -8.70 -6.86
C GLU A 69 -9.54 -8.13 -5.44
N VAL A 70 -8.49 -7.37 -5.16
CA VAL A 70 -8.30 -6.70 -3.86
C VAL A 70 -9.41 -5.67 -3.58
N LEU A 71 -9.80 -4.89 -4.59
CA LEU A 71 -10.90 -3.92 -4.50
C LEU A 71 -12.23 -4.60 -4.17
N ARG A 72 -12.51 -5.77 -4.77
CA ARG A 72 -13.69 -6.60 -4.44
C ARG A 72 -13.65 -7.13 -3.01
N GLY A 73 -12.47 -7.32 -2.45
CA GLY A 73 -12.26 -7.62 -1.04
C GLY A 73 -12.58 -6.45 -0.10
N CYS A 74 -13.11 -5.32 -0.60
CA CYS A 74 -13.41 -4.10 0.16
C CYS A 74 -12.17 -3.43 0.75
N PHE A 75 -11.11 -3.33 -0.05
CA PHE A 75 -9.92 -2.54 0.24
C PHE A 75 -9.94 -1.26 -0.60
N VAL A 76 -9.43 -0.16 -0.06
CA VAL A 76 -8.99 0.98 -0.87
C VAL A 76 -7.74 0.56 -1.63
N VAL A 77 -7.78 0.58 -2.96
CA VAL A 77 -6.62 0.19 -3.78
C VAL A 77 -5.93 1.45 -4.28
N GLY A 78 -4.61 1.49 -4.13
CA GLY A 78 -3.75 2.49 -4.73
C GLY A 78 -2.85 1.86 -5.79
N THR A 79 -2.69 2.54 -6.92
CA THR A 79 -1.68 2.21 -7.94
C THR A 79 -0.96 3.49 -8.31
N PHE A 80 0.33 3.41 -8.60
CA PHE A 80 1.13 4.56 -9.01
C PHE A 80 2.13 4.12 -10.06
N ASN A 81 2.59 5.07 -10.87
CA ASN A 81 3.69 4.88 -11.79
C ASN A 81 5.02 5.22 -11.09
N PHE A 82 5.99 4.31 -11.15
CA PHE A 82 7.37 4.64 -10.82
C PHE A 82 7.90 5.70 -11.79
N ARG A 83 8.97 6.41 -11.39
CA ARG A 83 9.67 7.32 -12.31
C ARG A 83 9.98 6.66 -13.67
N GLY A 84 9.72 7.40 -14.75
CA GLY A 84 9.90 6.93 -16.12
C GLY A 84 8.82 5.98 -16.65
N ALA A 85 7.72 5.77 -15.92
CA ALA A 85 6.52 5.09 -16.42
C ALA A 85 5.36 6.08 -16.63
N GLY A 86 4.58 5.89 -17.70
CA GLY A 86 3.43 6.74 -18.02
C GLY A 86 3.83 8.22 -18.06
N GLU A 87 3.06 9.04 -17.36
CA GLU A 87 3.33 10.48 -17.22
C GLU A 87 4.16 10.83 -15.97
N SER A 88 4.67 9.84 -15.25
CA SER A 88 5.60 10.11 -14.14
C SER A 88 6.94 10.61 -14.68
N GLY A 89 7.49 11.63 -14.01
CA GLY A 89 8.74 12.24 -14.42
C GLY A 89 9.95 11.31 -14.28
N GLY A 90 11.12 11.83 -14.64
CA GLY A 90 12.39 11.14 -14.46
C GLY A 90 12.57 9.92 -15.37
N ARG A 91 13.46 9.01 -14.96
CA ARG A 91 13.80 7.78 -15.70
C ARG A 91 14.10 6.66 -14.72
N THR A 92 13.82 5.43 -15.14
CA THR A 92 14.17 4.25 -14.35
C THR A 92 15.68 4.16 -14.14
N SER A 93 16.06 3.92 -12.88
CA SER A 93 17.43 3.77 -12.42
C SER A 93 17.89 2.31 -12.52
N TRP A 94 19.20 2.15 -12.58
CA TRP A 94 19.85 0.84 -12.52
C TRP A 94 19.97 0.28 -11.10
N THR A 95 19.73 1.10 -10.07
CA THR A 95 19.97 0.74 -8.67
C THR A 95 18.70 0.41 -7.92
N ALA A 96 17.52 0.74 -8.45
CA ALA A 96 16.22 0.69 -7.78
C ALA A 96 16.06 1.59 -6.55
N LYS A 97 17.10 2.33 -6.10
CA LYS A 97 16.97 3.20 -4.93
C LYS A 97 15.94 4.33 -5.13
N PRO A 98 15.94 5.03 -6.28
CA PRO A 98 14.94 6.07 -6.51
C PRO A 98 13.54 5.50 -6.68
N GLU A 99 13.38 4.30 -7.27
CA GLU A 99 12.10 3.59 -7.35
C GLU A 99 11.60 3.13 -5.97
N LEU A 100 12.50 2.69 -5.10
CA LEU A 100 12.17 2.38 -3.70
C LEU A 100 11.64 3.62 -2.98
N ALA A 101 12.27 4.77 -3.19
CA ALA A 101 11.80 6.05 -2.66
C ALA A 101 10.45 6.48 -3.26
N ASP A 102 10.21 6.24 -4.56
CA ASP A 102 8.91 6.48 -5.20
C ASP A 102 7.81 5.65 -4.53
N TYR A 103 8.08 4.37 -4.24
CA TYR A 103 7.16 3.54 -3.47
C TYR A 103 6.96 4.11 -2.06
N VAL A 104 8.02 4.54 -1.37
CA VAL A 104 7.91 5.14 -0.02
C VAL A 104 7.06 6.41 -0.02
N SER A 105 7.11 7.24 -1.08
CA SER A 105 6.19 8.38 -1.24
C SER A 105 4.74 7.94 -1.20
N PHE A 106 4.39 6.95 -2.02
CA PHE A 106 3.01 6.48 -2.13
C PHE A 106 2.59 5.65 -0.91
N TYR A 107 3.51 4.95 -0.27
CA TYR A 107 3.30 4.26 1.00
C TYR A 107 2.92 5.25 2.10
N GLY A 108 3.69 6.31 2.29
CA GLY A 108 3.34 7.34 3.27
C GLY A 108 2.03 8.05 2.96
N PHE A 109 1.76 8.35 1.67
CA PHE A 109 0.45 8.85 1.24
C PHE A 109 -0.69 7.94 1.73
N MET A 110 -0.62 6.64 1.44
CA MET A 110 -1.65 5.66 1.79
C MET A 110 -1.82 5.51 3.31
N LEU A 111 -0.72 5.50 4.07
CA LEU A 111 -0.76 5.46 5.52
C LEU A 111 -1.55 6.63 6.11
N HIS A 112 -1.22 7.86 5.68
CA HIS A 112 -1.91 9.05 6.15
C HIS A 112 -3.38 9.08 5.69
N TYR A 113 -3.62 8.80 4.41
CA TYR A 113 -4.96 8.80 3.82
C TYR A 113 -5.91 7.83 4.53
N LEU A 114 -5.52 6.57 4.71
CA LEU A 114 -6.35 5.56 5.38
C LEU A 114 -6.59 5.91 6.85
N ARG A 115 -5.58 6.46 7.52
CA ARG A 115 -5.72 6.86 8.92
C ARG A 115 -6.72 8.00 9.10
N LEU A 116 -6.66 9.00 8.23
CA LEU A 116 -7.60 10.11 8.19
C LEU A 116 -9.05 9.64 7.96
N LEU A 117 -9.26 8.72 7.02
CA LEU A 117 -10.58 8.10 6.81
C LEU A 117 -11.08 7.41 8.08
N LYS A 118 -10.19 6.68 8.77
CA LYS A 118 -10.58 5.88 9.92
C LYS A 118 -10.95 6.73 11.11
N ASP A 119 -10.16 7.76 11.37
CA ASP A 119 -10.45 8.62 12.49
C ASP A 119 -11.74 9.43 12.27
N HIS A 120 -12.13 9.68 11.01
CA HIS A 120 -13.45 10.20 10.68
C HIS A 120 -14.57 9.21 11.04
N THR A 121 -14.47 7.94 10.63
CA THR A 121 -15.49 6.91 10.97
C THR A 121 -15.69 6.75 12.48
N ARG A 122 -14.61 6.86 13.28
CA ARG A 122 -14.68 6.81 14.75
C ARG A 122 -15.43 8.00 15.37
N GLN A 123 -15.45 9.15 14.72
CA GLN A 123 -16.18 10.32 15.20
C GLN A 123 -17.67 10.23 14.88
N GLU A 124 -18.07 9.62 13.77
CA GLU A 124 -19.48 9.39 13.46
C GLU A 124 -20.13 8.39 14.42
N ASP A 125 -19.40 7.35 14.86
CA ASP A 125 -19.86 6.41 15.90
C ASP A 125 -20.07 7.08 17.27
N LYS A 126 -19.40 8.21 17.53
CA LYS A 126 -19.65 9.04 18.72
C LYS A 126 -20.73 10.07 18.38
N GLY A 127 -22.00 9.66 18.43
CA GLY A 127 -23.16 10.55 18.25
C GLY A 127 -23.15 11.80 19.16
N PRO A 128 -24.10 12.73 18.99
CA PRO A 128 -24.10 14.00 19.70
C PRO A 128 -24.08 13.81 21.23
N ASP A 129 -23.17 14.53 21.86
CA ASP A 129 -22.77 14.54 23.26
C ASP A 129 -23.94 14.31 24.26
N PRO A 130 -23.97 13.20 25.04
CA PRO A 130 -24.92 13.01 26.13
C PRO A 130 -24.46 13.81 27.35
N SER A 131 -24.49 15.14 27.24
CA SER A 131 -24.34 16.04 28.39
C SER A 131 -25.60 16.03 29.25
N SER A 132 -25.87 14.91 29.93
CA SER A 132 -26.82 14.82 31.06
C SER A 132 -26.81 13.45 31.76
N ALA A 133 -25.64 12.88 32.07
CA ALA A 133 -25.56 11.83 33.09
C ALA A 133 -24.22 11.84 33.83
N PRO A 134 -24.21 11.64 35.17
CA PRO A 134 -22.98 11.68 35.98
C PRO A 134 -22.12 10.42 35.77
N PRO A 135 -20.82 10.47 36.11
CA PRO A 135 -19.87 9.41 35.78
C PRO A 135 -20.07 8.19 36.68
N VAL A 136 -20.30 7.03 36.07
CA VAL A 136 -20.17 5.73 36.75
C VAL A 136 -18.81 5.16 36.38
N GLU A 137 -17.93 5.08 37.38
CA GLU A 137 -16.65 4.39 37.28
C GLU A 137 -16.90 2.90 37.01
N SER A 138 -16.42 2.41 35.87
CA SER A 138 -16.04 1.01 35.75
C SER A 138 -14.71 0.92 35.01
N ALA A 139 -13.67 0.67 35.80
CA ALA A 139 -12.41 0.17 35.31
C ALA A 139 -12.64 -1.27 34.82
N GLY A 140 -12.48 -1.47 33.51
CA GLY A 140 -12.57 -2.76 32.86
C GLY A 140 -11.79 -2.71 31.56
N ASP A 141 -10.59 -3.29 31.59
CA ASP A 141 -9.71 -3.48 30.45
C ASP A 141 -10.44 -4.16 29.28
N SER A 142 -10.71 -3.39 28.22
CA SER A 142 -11.10 -3.92 26.90
C SER A 142 -10.76 -2.92 25.79
N ARG A 143 -9.53 -2.36 25.80
CA ARG A 143 -9.04 -1.44 24.75
C ARG A 143 -8.20 -2.11 23.67
N THR A 144 -8.19 -3.44 23.59
CA THR A 144 -7.22 -4.20 22.81
C THR A 144 -7.91 -5.20 21.89
N ALA A 145 -8.35 -4.75 20.70
CA ALA A 145 -8.40 -5.55 19.45
C ALA A 145 -9.20 -4.90 18.31
N SER A 146 -10.21 -4.06 18.59
CA SER A 146 -11.17 -3.63 17.55
C SER A 146 -10.86 -2.24 16.98
N GLY A 147 -10.05 -2.19 15.92
CA GLY A 147 -10.02 -1.02 15.04
C GLY A 147 -8.61 -0.51 14.74
N GLU A 148 -7.81 -1.29 14.02
CA GLU A 148 -6.50 -0.91 13.46
C GLU A 148 -6.59 -0.76 11.93
N VAL A 149 -5.73 0.09 11.34
CA VAL A 149 -5.67 0.20 9.86
C VAL A 149 -4.91 -1.02 9.36
N HIS A 150 -5.33 -1.60 8.24
CA HIS A 150 -4.54 -2.62 7.55
C HIS A 150 -4.08 -2.12 6.18
N LEU A 151 -2.81 -2.34 5.84
CA LEU A 151 -2.27 -1.98 4.54
C LEU A 151 -1.44 -3.13 3.93
N ILE A 152 -1.82 -3.54 2.72
CA ILE A 152 -1.06 -4.48 1.91
C ILE A 152 -0.07 -3.72 1.03
N LEU A 153 1.21 -4.03 1.15
CA LEU A 153 2.29 -3.56 0.29
C LEU A 153 2.53 -4.62 -0.79
N GLY A 154 2.06 -4.35 -2.00
CA GLY A 154 2.08 -5.31 -3.09
C GLY A 154 2.77 -4.80 -4.35
N GLY A 155 3.08 -5.76 -5.22
CA GLY A 155 3.54 -5.45 -6.56
C GLY A 155 3.65 -6.69 -7.44
N TYR A 156 3.82 -6.44 -8.73
CA TYR A 156 4.03 -7.46 -9.75
C TYR A 156 5.43 -7.33 -10.35
N SER A 157 6.14 -8.46 -10.49
CA SER A 157 7.47 -8.54 -11.12
C SER A 157 8.44 -7.56 -10.44
N TYR A 158 8.98 -6.58 -11.17
CA TYR A 158 9.81 -5.51 -10.62
C TYR A 158 9.16 -4.80 -9.42
N GLY A 159 7.87 -4.48 -9.49
CA GLY A 159 7.14 -3.86 -8.37
C GLY A 159 7.09 -4.74 -7.12
N SER A 160 7.02 -6.06 -7.27
CA SER A 160 7.07 -7.00 -6.14
C SER A 160 8.45 -7.01 -5.47
N MET A 161 9.51 -6.90 -6.28
CA MET A 161 10.88 -6.81 -5.82
C MET A 161 11.11 -5.50 -5.07
N ILE A 162 10.59 -4.36 -5.54
CA ILE A 162 10.65 -3.10 -4.78
C ILE A 162 9.87 -3.22 -3.47
N ALA A 163 8.65 -3.79 -3.52
CA ALA A 163 7.81 -3.95 -2.33
C ALA A 163 8.49 -4.77 -1.23
N SER A 164 9.25 -5.81 -1.57
CA SER A 164 9.94 -6.65 -0.59
C SER A 164 11.11 -5.96 0.12
N HIS A 165 11.53 -4.77 -0.31
CA HIS A 165 12.66 -4.02 0.25
C HIS A 165 12.24 -2.75 0.99
N LEU A 166 10.93 -2.53 1.18
CA LEU A 166 10.42 -1.32 1.79
C LEU A 166 10.88 -1.18 3.26
N PRO A 167 11.11 0.05 3.74
CA PRO A 167 11.32 0.30 5.16
C PRO A 167 10.07 -0.10 5.98
N THR A 168 10.25 -0.34 7.28
CA THR A 168 9.12 -0.65 8.18
C THR A 168 8.17 0.55 8.34
N VAL A 169 6.93 0.28 8.77
CA VAL A 169 5.93 1.32 9.04
C VAL A 169 6.45 2.37 10.03
N ASP A 170 7.20 2.00 11.07
CA ASP A 170 7.77 2.93 12.05
C ASP A 170 8.81 3.87 11.45
N VAL A 171 9.56 3.38 10.46
CA VAL A 171 10.55 4.19 9.75
C VAL A 171 9.83 5.20 8.86
N VAL A 172 8.84 4.74 8.07
CA VAL A 172 8.06 5.63 7.20
C VAL A 172 7.29 6.67 8.01
N ALA A 173 6.62 6.26 9.10
CA ALA A 173 5.88 7.16 9.97
C ALA A 173 6.77 8.27 10.55
N ARG A 174 7.99 7.94 10.99
CA ARG A 174 8.96 8.92 11.50
C ARG A 174 9.44 9.88 10.42
N LEU A 175 9.79 9.38 9.24
CA LEU A 175 10.21 10.22 8.11
C LEU A 175 9.14 11.25 7.74
N PHE A 176 7.89 10.81 7.68
CA PHE A 176 6.77 11.69 7.36
C PHE A 176 6.44 12.68 8.48
N ALA A 177 6.66 12.32 9.74
CA ALA A 177 6.46 13.24 10.87
C ALA A 177 7.56 14.31 10.98
N GLU A 178 8.81 13.94 10.72
CA GLU A 178 9.98 14.82 10.71
C GLU A 178 10.01 15.78 9.50
N GLY A 179 9.21 15.53 8.47
CA GLY A 179 9.19 16.35 7.25
C GLY A 179 8.69 17.78 7.50
N ASP A 180 9.56 18.76 7.29
CA ASP A 180 9.23 20.19 7.41
C ASP A 180 8.33 20.70 6.27
N VAL A 181 7.73 21.87 6.49
CA VAL A 181 6.97 22.60 5.46
C VAL A 181 7.85 22.83 4.23
N GLY A 182 7.33 22.49 3.05
CA GLY A 182 8.04 22.61 1.77
C GLY A 182 8.73 21.34 1.28
N THR A 183 8.95 20.34 2.15
CA THR A 183 9.49 19.03 1.75
C THR A 183 8.47 18.16 1.00
N SER A 184 8.95 17.19 0.21
CA SER A 184 8.08 16.19 -0.44
C SER A 184 7.17 15.48 0.59
N PHE A 185 7.69 15.15 1.78
CA PHE A 185 6.92 14.56 2.87
C PHE A 185 5.70 15.40 3.26
N HIS A 186 5.89 16.71 3.47
CA HIS A 186 4.79 17.60 3.81
C HIS A 186 3.76 17.70 2.68
N GLN A 187 4.21 17.83 1.43
CA GLN A 187 3.32 17.88 0.27
C GLN A 187 2.48 16.61 0.14
N ILE A 188 3.08 15.43 0.36
CA ILE A 188 2.36 14.15 0.33
C ILE A 188 1.32 14.07 1.47
N ARG A 189 1.66 14.50 2.70
CA ARG A 189 0.70 14.54 3.82
C ARG A 189 -0.49 15.45 3.50
N GLN A 190 -0.22 16.60 2.87
CA GLN A 190 -1.25 17.55 2.48
C GLN A 190 -2.17 16.96 1.39
N ALA A 191 -1.60 16.31 0.37
CA ALA A 191 -2.38 15.59 -0.63
C ALA A 191 -3.28 14.52 0.00
N ALA A 192 -2.76 13.73 0.95
CA ALA A 192 -3.54 12.72 1.67
C ALA A 192 -4.70 13.34 2.48
N LYS A 193 -4.46 14.50 3.11
CA LYS A 193 -5.49 15.27 3.83
C LYS A 193 -6.59 15.80 2.92
N GLU A 194 -6.21 16.35 1.77
CA GLU A 194 -7.17 16.88 0.80
C GLU A 194 -8.02 15.77 0.19
N LEU A 195 -7.40 14.68 -0.27
CA LEU A 195 -8.12 13.57 -0.89
C LEU A 195 -9.00 12.80 0.10
N SER A 196 -8.56 12.62 1.34
CA SER A 196 -9.41 11.99 2.37
C SER A 196 -10.62 12.85 2.70
N ALA A 197 -10.46 14.17 2.82
CA ALA A 197 -11.57 15.09 3.02
C ALA A 197 -12.57 15.07 1.84
N GLN A 198 -12.08 14.96 0.61
CA GLN A 198 -12.93 14.78 -0.57
C GLN A 198 -13.69 13.45 -0.52
N SER A 199 -13.00 12.36 -0.17
CA SER A 199 -13.59 11.02 -0.07
C SER A 199 -14.72 11.01 0.95
N ILE A 200 -14.47 11.54 2.16
CA ILE A 200 -15.46 11.66 3.23
C ILE A 200 -16.70 12.45 2.79
N LYS A 201 -16.50 13.57 2.07
CA LYS A 201 -17.63 14.36 1.54
C LYS A 201 -18.45 13.58 0.52
N SER A 202 -17.80 12.83 -0.37
CA SER A 202 -18.47 12.02 -1.40
C SER A 202 -19.30 10.88 -0.79
N VAL A 203 -18.86 10.28 0.31
CA VAL A 203 -19.62 9.23 1.03
C VAL A 203 -20.93 9.76 1.61
N ARG A 204 -20.98 11.04 2.03
CA ARG A 204 -22.15 11.61 2.71
C ARG A 204 -23.33 11.96 1.78
N GLY A 205 -23.16 11.88 0.46
CA GLY A 205 -24.16 12.33 -0.51
C GLY A 205 -24.31 13.86 -0.51
N THR A 206 -24.20 14.49 -1.67
CA THR A 206 -24.50 15.92 -1.82
C THR A 206 -26.00 16.17 -1.64
N ASP A 207 -26.41 16.65 -0.46
CA ASP A 207 -27.50 17.64 -0.29
C ASP A 207 -27.63 18.08 1.18
N MET A 208 -27.07 19.24 1.52
CA MET A 208 -27.62 20.16 2.53
C MET A 208 -26.99 21.56 2.35
N PRO A 209 -27.78 22.65 2.27
CA PRO A 209 -27.24 24.00 2.24
C PRO A 209 -26.48 24.28 3.54
N SER A 210 -25.33 24.92 3.39
CA SER A 210 -24.43 25.36 4.45
C SER A 210 -25.10 26.32 5.42
N THR A 211 -25.73 25.79 6.48
CA THR A 211 -25.81 26.55 7.74
C THR A 211 -24.41 26.62 8.32
N SER A 212 -23.92 27.84 8.51
CA SER A 212 -22.61 28.17 9.04
C SER A 212 -22.37 27.49 10.39
N SER A 213 -21.86 26.26 10.36
CA SER A 213 -21.26 25.66 11.54
C SER A 213 -19.83 26.16 11.62
N LYS A 214 -19.51 26.77 12.76
CA LYS A 214 -18.16 27.07 13.21
C LYS A 214 -17.36 25.76 13.43
N PHE A 215 -17.20 24.92 12.40
CA PHE A 215 -16.15 23.91 12.35
C PHE A 215 -14.85 24.62 12.02
N ALA A 216 -14.37 25.41 12.98
CA ALA A 216 -12.99 25.84 12.98
C ALA A 216 -12.13 24.58 12.83
N SER A 217 -11.33 24.59 11.78
CA SER A 217 -10.15 23.79 11.51
C SER A 217 -9.44 23.34 12.80
N ARG A 218 -9.88 22.23 13.38
CA ARG A 218 -9.01 21.46 14.27
C ARG A 218 -8.02 20.79 13.32
N GLU A 219 -6.78 21.26 13.32
CA GLU A 219 -5.72 20.62 12.56
C GLU A 219 -5.72 19.13 12.89
N TRP A 220 -6.12 18.30 11.92
CA TRP A 220 -5.99 16.87 12.05
C TRP A 220 -4.50 16.53 11.97
N SER A 221 -3.84 16.53 13.13
CA SER A 221 -2.46 16.09 13.24
C SER A 221 -2.48 14.59 13.50
N THR A 222 -2.20 13.79 12.47
CA THR A 222 -1.98 12.35 12.65
C THR A 222 -0.63 12.16 13.34
N THR A 223 -0.64 11.62 14.56
CA THR A 223 0.61 11.38 15.31
C THR A 223 1.39 10.20 14.70
N VAL A 224 2.70 10.13 14.96
CA VAL A 224 3.52 8.97 14.58
C VAL A 224 2.92 7.69 15.13
N GLU A 225 2.54 7.70 16.41
CA GLU A 225 1.93 6.57 17.12
C GLU A 225 0.62 6.11 16.48
N ASP A 226 -0.15 7.03 15.89
CA ASP A 226 -1.37 6.67 15.17
C ASP A 226 -1.11 5.94 13.86
N VAL A 227 -0.01 6.29 13.16
CA VAL A 227 0.41 5.67 11.90
C VAL A 227 1.05 4.30 12.15
N THR A 228 1.89 4.16 13.18
CA THR A 228 2.60 2.91 13.50
C THR A 228 1.67 1.78 13.92
N ARG A 229 0.45 2.10 14.37
CA ARG A 229 -0.63 1.12 14.61
C ARG A 229 -1.24 0.52 13.33
N THR A 230 -0.66 0.81 12.17
CA THR A 230 -1.07 0.19 10.91
C THR A 230 -0.42 -1.18 10.78
N THR A 231 -1.23 -2.22 10.71
CA THR A 231 -0.75 -3.58 10.41
C THR A 231 -0.39 -3.69 8.92
N ILE A 232 0.76 -4.31 8.64
CA ILE A 232 1.30 -4.46 7.29
C ILE A 232 1.23 -5.92 6.83
N SER A 233 0.96 -6.13 5.55
CA SER A 233 1.06 -7.42 4.86
C SER A 233 1.65 -7.23 3.48
N TYR A 234 2.19 -8.30 2.89
CA TYR A 234 2.84 -8.24 1.58
C TYR A 234 2.14 -9.12 0.54
N LEU A 235 2.03 -8.60 -0.67
CA LEU A 235 1.49 -9.34 -1.82
C LEU A 235 2.48 -9.30 -2.99
N LEU A 236 3.14 -10.42 -3.25
CA LEU A 236 4.17 -10.53 -4.27
C LEU A 236 3.65 -11.37 -5.45
N VAL A 237 3.51 -10.75 -6.63
CA VAL A 237 3.07 -11.46 -7.84
C VAL A 237 4.25 -11.63 -8.78
N SER A 238 4.54 -12.87 -9.15
CA SER A 238 5.71 -13.26 -9.98
C SER A 238 7.03 -12.63 -9.51
N PRO A 239 7.49 -12.90 -8.27
CA PRO A 239 8.69 -12.26 -7.73
C PRO A 239 9.95 -12.60 -8.52
N LEU A 240 10.79 -11.58 -8.72
CA LEU A 240 12.09 -11.71 -9.36
C LEU A 240 13.15 -12.08 -8.32
N LEU A 241 13.73 -13.28 -8.43
CA LEU A 241 14.77 -13.75 -7.52
C LEU A 241 16.16 -13.69 -8.17
N PRO A 242 17.20 -13.24 -7.45
CA PRO A 242 18.58 -13.31 -7.93
C PRO A 242 19.04 -14.75 -8.24
N PRO A 243 19.99 -14.96 -9.16
CA PRO A 243 20.49 -14.01 -10.15
C PRO A 243 19.45 -13.86 -11.27
N VAL A 244 19.01 -12.61 -11.50
CA VAL A 244 18.08 -12.29 -12.59
C VAL A 244 18.93 -12.08 -13.85
N ASN A 245 18.64 -12.81 -14.92
CA ASN A 245 19.36 -12.70 -16.20
C ASN A 245 19.09 -11.37 -16.94
N LEU A 246 18.18 -10.53 -16.43
CA LEU A 246 17.98 -9.16 -16.89
C LEU A 246 18.70 -8.22 -15.93
N LEU A 247 19.61 -7.39 -16.46
CA LEU A 247 19.93 -5.96 -16.17
C LEU A 247 19.87 -5.41 -14.72
N LEU A 248 19.65 -6.27 -13.73
CA LEU A 248 19.31 -5.99 -12.34
C LEU A 248 20.34 -6.64 -11.40
N THR A 249 21.59 -6.73 -11.84
CA THR A 249 22.68 -7.38 -11.07
C THR A 249 23.22 -6.53 -9.91
N SER A 250 22.93 -5.22 -9.89
CA SER A 250 23.34 -4.29 -8.81
C SER A 250 22.45 -4.36 -7.56
N PHE A 251 21.44 -5.23 -7.55
CA PHE A 251 20.31 -5.21 -6.61
C PHE A 251 20.59 -5.91 -5.29
N SER A 252 21.59 -6.79 -5.24
CA SER A 252 22.05 -7.42 -4.00
C SER A 252 22.55 -6.42 -2.95
N LYS A 253 22.69 -5.13 -3.32
CA LYS A 253 23.05 -4.01 -2.44
C LYS A 253 21.88 -3.08 -2.09
N LEU A 254 20.64 -3.36 -2.52
CA LEU A 254 19.46 -2.58 -2.10
C LEU A 254 19.20 -2.77 -0.60
N SER A 255 19.70 -3.84 0.02
CA SER A 255 19.47 -4.18 1.43
C SER A 255 20.21 -3.29 2.45
N SER A 256 20.58 -2.05 2.11
CA SER A 256 21.30 -1.22 3.09
C SER A 256 20.99 0.27 3.08
N CYS A 257 20.28 0.83 2.10
CA CYS A 257 20.09 2.28 2.10
C CYS A 257 18.98 2.79 1.17
N LEU A 258 17.89 3.30 1.77
CA LEU A 258 17.00 4.26 1.13
C LEU A 258 17.64 5.66 1.29
N GLU A 259 17.86 6.36 0.19
CA GLU A 259 18.32 7.74 0.17
C GLU A 259 17.13 8.67 -0.01
N VAL A 260 16.98 9.60 0.94
CA VAL A 260 15.89 10.57 0.99
C VAL A 260 16.48 11.96 1.09
N GLU A 261 15.93 12.90 0.33
CA GLU A 261 16.25 14.32 0.48
C GLU A 261 15.42 14.98 1.59
N THR A 262 16.10 15.64 2.53
CA THR A 262 15.48 16.54 3.50
C THR A 262 16.08 17.94 3.37
N THR A 263 15.41 18.95 3.92
CA THR A 263 15.76 20.38 3.84
C THR A 263 17.21 20.71 4.20
N THR A 264 17.89 19.85 4.98
CA THR A 264 19.24 20.12 5.49
C THR A 264 20.30 19.08 5.14
N GLN A 265 19.95 17.87 4.66
CA GLN A 265 20.90 16.80 4.27
C GLN A 265 20.21 15.58 3.60
N SER A 266 20.97 14.76 2.87
CA SER A 266 20.51 13.42 2.45
C SER A 266 20.55 12.45 3.63
N LYS A 267 19.41 11.84 3.95
CA LYS A 267 19.29 10.88 5.07
C LYS A 267 19.31 9.46 4.52
N GLN A 268 20.25 8.65 5.02
CA GLN A 268 20.33 7.23 4.73
C GLN A 268 19.48 6.44 5.72
N VAL A 269 18.54 5.66 5.20
CA VAL A 269 17.60 4.88 6.01
C VAL A 269 17.84 3.39 5.77
N LEU A 270 18.13 2.67 6.86
CA LEU A 270 18.37 1.23 6.80
C LEU A 270 17.04 0.50 6.60
N CYS A 271 16.92 -0.18 5.46
CA CYS A 271 15.81 -1.10 5.21
C CYS A 271 16.17 -2.49 5.78
N PRO A 272 15.26 -3.15 6.51
CA PRO A 272 15.49 -4.53 6.94
C PRO A 272 15.71 -5.46 5.76
N LYS A 273 16.26 -6.65 6.03
CA LYS A 273 16.40 -7.67 4.99
C LYS A 273 15.00 -8.10 4.53
N PRO A 274 14.78 -8.28 3.21
CA PRO A 274 13.50 -8.72 2.67
C PRO A 274 12.97 -9.99 3.34
N ALA A 275 13.81 -11.02 3.50
CA ALA A 275 13.40 -12.28 4.12
C ALA A 275 12.83 -12.08 5.53
N ASP A 276 13.46 -11.24 6.35
CA ASP A 276 13.02 -10.99 7.73
C ASP A 276 11.64 -10.33 7.75
N GLN A 277 11.39 -9.37 6.85
CA GLN A 277 10.07 -8.73 6.73
C GLN A 277 9.00 -9.69 6.22
N LEU A 278 9.30 -10.42 5.13
CA LEU A 278 8.33 -11.32 4.51
C LEU A 278 7.94 -12.48 5.44
N CYS A 279 8.86 -12.95 6.30
CA CYS A 279 8.55 -13.94 7.33
C CYS A 279 7.77 -13.35 8.51
N SER A 280 8.12 -12.13 8.96
CA SER A 280 7.49 -11.52 10.15
C SER A 280 6.08 -10.98 9.89
N HIS A 281 5.72 -10.72 8.64
CA HIS A 281 4.40 -10.21 8.24
C HIS A 281 3.62 -11.26 7.46
N ARG A 282 2.28 -11.17 7.48
CA ARG A 282 1.45 -11.99 6.59
C ARG A 282 1.82 -11.67 5.15
N THR A 283 2.28 -12.68 4.43
CA THR A 283 2.79 -12.50 3.07
C THR A 283 2.19 -13.57 2.19
N LEU A 284 1.72 -13.17 1.01
CA LEU A 284 1.38 -14.08 -0.06
C LEU A 284 2.30 -13.83 -1.26
N ALA A 285 2.98 -14.88 -1.72
CA ALA A 285 3.62 -14.90 -3.02
C ALA A 285 2.80 -15.74 -4.01
N ILE A 286 2.33 -15.15 -5.10
CA ILE A 286 1.63 -15.86 -6.18
C ILE A 286 2.57 -15.93 -7.38
N TYR A 287 2.84 -17.13 -7.90
CA TYR A 287 3.73 -17.30 -9.04
C TYR A 287 3.33 -18.47 -9.93
N GLY A 288 3.78 -18.44 -11.18
CA GLY A 288 3.52 -19.50 -12.14
C GLY A 288 4.66 -20.51 -12.24
N ASN A 289 4.34 -21.77 -12.52
CA ASN A 289 5.38 -22.80 -12.71
C ASN A 289 6.02 -22.81 -14.11
N HIS A 290 5.50 -22.01 -15.05
CA HIS A 290 6.07 -21.76 -16.37
C HIS A 290 6.72 -20.36 -16.46
N ASP A 291 7.04 -19.73 -15.33
CA ASP A 291 7.73 -18.44 -15.29
C ASP A 291 9.15 -18.55 -15.90
N THR A 292 9.40 -17.74 -16.92
CA THR A 292 10.64 -17.72 -17.69
C THR A 292 11.70 -16.78 -17.14
N PHE A 293 11.34 -15.89 -16.21
CA PHE A 293 12.25 -14.93 -15.57
C PHE A 293 12.83 -15.52 -14.28
N THR A 294 11.97 -16.09 -13.44
CA THR A 294 12.38 -16.86 -12.26
C THR A 294 11.86 -18.29 -12.38
N SER A 295 12.75 -19.27 -12.48
CA SER A 295 12.32 -20.66 -12.66
C SER A 295 11.50 -21.16 -11.47
N ALA A 296 10.52 -22.03 -11.76
CA ALA A 296 9.68 -22.67 -10.74
C ALA A 296 10.50 -23.35 -9.64
N HIS A 297 11.62 -23.99 -9.99
CA HIS A 297 12.51 -24.59 -8.99
C HIS A 297 13.07 -23.55 -8.00
N LYS A 298 13.52 -22.39 -8.48
CA LYS A 298 14.01 -21.31 -7.62
C LYS A 298 12.90 -20.74 -6.75
N LEU A 299 11.72 -20.49 -7.34
CA LEU A 299 10.56 -19.96 -6.62
C LEU A 299 10.09 -20.91 -5.53
N ARG A 300 9.96 -22.21 -5.83
CA ARG A 300 9.61 -23.25 -4.86
C ARG A 300 10.62 -23.31 -3.72
N LYS A 301 11.92 -23.34 -4.04
CA LYS A 301 12.97 -23.35 -3.02
C LYS A 301 12.89 -22.12 -2.11
N TRP A 302 12.83 -20.93 -2.70
CA TRP A 302 12.71 -19.68 -1.96
C TRP A 302 11.46 -19.62 -1.09
N ALA A 303 10.32 -20.06 -1.61
CA ALA A 303 9.07 -20.13 -0.87
C ALA A 303 9.15 -21.14 0.29
N SER A 304 9.74 -22.31 0.08
CA SER A 304 10.00 -23.32 1.12
C SER A 304 10.84 -22.71 2.24
N ASP A 305 12.00 -22.11 1.87
CA ASP A 305 12.96 -21.52 2.82
C ASP A 305 12.29 -20.42 3.68
N LEU A 306 11.39 -19.59 3.10
CA LEU A 306 10.65 -18.58 3.87
C LEU A 306 9.51 -19.17 4.72
N SER A 307 8.78 -20.16 4.21
CA SER A 307 7.67 -20.79 4.92
C SER A 307 8.12 -21.62 6.13
N GLU A 308 9.29 -22.25 6.04
CA GLU A 308 9.88 -23.09 7.08
C GLU A 308 10.63 -22.28 8.16
N ALA A 309 10.82 -20.98 7.93
CA ALA A 309 11.44 -20.10 8.92
C ALA A 309 10.60 -20.03 10.20
N ALA A 310 11.26 -19.96 11.36
CA ALA A 310 10.58 -19.94 12.64
C ALA A 310 9.58 -18.78 12.74
N HIS A 311 8.34 -19.08 13.15
CA HIS A 311 7.24 -18.12 13.28
C HIS A 311 6.86 -17.38 11.98
N SER A 312 7.22 -17.93 10.82
CA SER A 312 6.90 -17.32 9.53
C SER A 312 5.38 -17.27 9.28
N GLN A 313 4.92 -16.12 8.80
CA GLN A 313 3.54 -15.93 8.29
C GLN A 313 3.50 -15.93 6.75
N PHE A 314 4.59 -16.38 6.11
CA PHE A 314 4.71 -16.46 4.67
C PHE A 314 3.92 -17.63 4.08
N GLN A 315 3.17 -17.35 3.01
CA GLN A 315 2.46 -18.34 2.21
C GLN A 315 2.80 -18.14 0.73
N SER A 316 2.78 -19.22 -0.04
CA SER A 316 2.88 -19.17 -1.49
C SER A 316 1.74 -19.89 -2.19
N ALA A 317 1.40 -19.42 -3.38
CA ALA A 317 0.46 -20.04 -4.29
C ALA A 317 1.11 -20.21 -5.66
N GLU A 318 1.46 -21.45 -6.00
CA GLU A 318 1.93 -21.81 -7.33
C GLU A 318 0.76 -22.10 -8.25
N ILE A 319 0.69 -21.41 -9.39
CA ILE A 319 -0.36 -21.59 -10.39
C ILE A 319 0.20 -22.40 -11.56
N ASP A 320 -0.33 -23.62 -11.70
CA ASP A 320 0.10 -24.55 -12.75
C ASP A 320 -0.20 -24.02 -14.17
N GLY A 321 0.79 -24.09 -15.06
CA GLY A 321 0.72 -23.60 -16.43
C GLY A 321 0.82 -22.07 -16.58
N ALA A 322 0.93 -21.31 -15.48
CA ALA A 322 1.07 -19.85 -15.56
C ALA A 322 2.50 -19.45 -15.90
N GLY A 323 2.63 -18.57 -16.88
CA GLY A 323 3.86 -17.86 -17.19
C GLY A 323 3.96 -16.54 -16.41
N HIS A 324 5.05 -15.81 -16.61
CA HIS A 324 5.29 -14.54 -15.91
C HIS A 324 4.21 -13.49 -16.18
N PHE A 325 3.69 -13.47 -17.41
CA PHE A 325 2.71 -12.48 -17.89
C PHE A 325 1.24 -12.88 -17.71
N TRP A 326 0.96 -14.06 -17.13
CA TRP A 326 -0.40 -14.51 -16.80
C TRP A 326 -1.39 -14.57 -17.98
N ARG A 327 -0.91 -14.89 -19.20
CA ARG A 327 -1.75 -14.89 -20.42
C ARG A 327 -2.40 -16.23 -20.72
N GLU A 328 -1.99 -17.28 -20.04
CA GLU A 328 -2.45 -18.64 -20.32
C GLU A 328 -3.90 -18.85 -19.87
N LYS A 329 -4.61 -19.78 -20.52
CA LYS A 329 -6.04 -19.97 -20.27
C LYS A 329 -6.28 -20.38 -18.81
N GLY A 330 -7.11 -19.60 -18.11
CA GLY A 330 -7.57 -19.91 -16.75
C GLY A 330 -6.57 -19.63 -15.63
N VAL A 331 -5.36 -19.14 -15.92
CA VAL A 331 -4.37 -18.83 -14.88
C VAL A 331 -4.76 -17.60 -14.06
N GLU A 332 -5.32 -16.58 -14.72
CA GLU A 332 -5.87 -15.40 -14.03
C GLU A 332 -6.95 -15.80 -13.01
N SER A 333 -7.87 -16.67 -13.41
CA SER A 333 -8.96 -17.12 -12.54
C SER A 333 -8.43 -17.83 -11.29
N ARG A 334 -7.43 -18.69 -11.45
CA ARG A 334 -6.79 -19.41 -10.33
C ARG A 334 -5.97 -18.47 -9.44
N ALA A 335 -5.28 -17.49 -10.02
CA ALA A 335 -4.57 -16.46 -9.27
C ALA A 335 -5.53 -15.63 -8.40
N ARG A 336 -6.67 -15.23 -8.95
CA ARG A 336 -7.73 -14.53 -8.23
C ARG A 336 -8.31 -15.36 -7.08
N GLU A 337 -8.50 -16.65 -7.31
CA GLU A 337 -9.00 -17.57 -6.27
C GLU A 337 -8.02 -17.72 -5.11
N ALA A 338 -6.73 -17.89 -5.41
CA ALA A 338 -5.68 -17.93 -4.40
C ALA A 338 -5.62 -16.61 -3.59
N LEU A 339 -5.65 -15.47 -4.29
CA LEU A 339 -5.66 -14.15 -3.67
C LEU A 339 -6.89 -13.95 -2.79
N ARG A 340 -8.09 -14.27 -3.29
CA ARG A 340 -9.34 -14.14 -2.52
C ARG A 340 -9.31 -14.99 -1.25
N THR A 341 -8.83 -16.22 -1.35
CA THR A 341 -8.69 -17.12 -0.21
C THR A 341 -7.77 -16.52 0.85
N TRP A 342 -6.65 -15.94 0.44
CA TRP A 342 -5.74 -15.27 1.36
C TRP A 342 -6.35 -14.00 1.98
N LEU A 343 -7.03 -13.17 1.19
CA LEU A 343 -7.68 -11.94 1.67
C LEU A 343 -8.74 -12.19 2.76
N HIS A 344 -9.40 -13.35 2.77
CA HIS A 344 -10.32 -13.72 3.87
C HIS A 344 -9.61 -13.90 5.22
N HIS A 345 -8.31 -14.13 5.21
CA HIS A 345 -7.49 -14.25 6.41
C HIS A 345 -6.79 -12.92 6.77
N ILE A 346 -7.05 -11.85 6.01
CA ILE A 346 -6.52 -10.52 6.30
C ILE A 346 -7.52 -9.78 7.20
N PRO A 347 -7.07 -9.27 8.37
CA PRO A 347 -7.94 -8.65 9.37
C PRO A 347 -8.64 -7.38 8.89
#